data_AF-A0A932QNF2-F1
#
_entry.id   AF-A0A932QNF2-F1
#
_cell.length_a   1.000
_cell.length_b   1.000
_cell.length_c   1.000
_cell.angle_alpha   90.00
_cell.angle_beta   90.00
_cell.angle_gamma   90.00
#
_symmetry.space_group_name_H-M   'P 1'
#
loop_
_entity.id
_entity.type
_entity.pdbx_description
1 polymer ?
#
loop_
_entity_poly.entity_id
_entity_poly.type
_entity_poly.pdbx_seq_one_letter_code
_entity_poly.pdbx_strand_id
1 'polypeptide(L)' 'MMSKAELARKTGLSAQTVDRVEKGHLCRLDTKRKILLALGLGLEDRKNVFNDEMG' A
#
# COMPACT_ATOMS: atom_id res chain seq x y z
N MET A 1 12.74 1.17 9.90
CA MET A 1 12.06 1.08 8.59
C MET A 1 11.45 -0.31 8.47
N MET A 2 10.17 -0.41 8.10
CA MET A 2 9.51 -1.71 7.90
C MET A 2 9.96 -2.31 6.57
N SER A 3 10.25 -3.61 6.52
CA SER A 3 10.59 -4.30 5.27
C SER A 3 9.35 -4.63 4.44
N LYS A 4 9.52 -4.85 3.12
CA LYS A 4 8.42 -5.28 2.23
C LYS A 4 7.75 -6.56 2.71
N ALA A 5 8.55 -7.50 3.23
CA ALA A 5 8.05 -8.78 3.75
C ALA A 5 7.20 -8.59 5.02
N GLU A 6 7.57 -7.66 5.89
CA GLU A 6 6.78 -7.32 7.08
C GLU A 6 5.47 -6.64 6.70
N LEU A 7 5.50 -5.71 5.76
CA LEU A 7 4.29 -5.04 5.26
C LEU A 7 3.33 -6.03 4.58
N ALA A 8 3.87 -6.95 3.76
CA ALA A 8 3.11 -8.03 3.15
C ALA A 8 2.40 -8.91 4.19
N ARG A 9 3.12 -9.32 5.25
CA ARG A 9 2.54 -10.11 6.35
C ARG A 9 1.44 -9.34 7.09
N LYS A 10 1.65 -8.07 7.42
CA LYS A 10 0.65 -7.24 8.12
C LYS A 10 -0.62 -7.00 7.30
N THR A 11 -0.48 -6.86 5.98
CA THR A 11 -1.59 -6.55 5.07
C THR A 11 -2.32 -7.79 4.54
N GLY A 12 -1.74 -8.98 4.71
CA GLY A 12 -2.20 -10.21 4.06
C GLY A 12 -2.01 -10.18 2.53
N LEU A 13 -1.13 -9.33 2.02
CA LEU A 13 -0.80 -9.22 0.60
C LEU A 13 0.46 -10.04 0.29
N SER A 14 0.63 -10.44 -0.97
CA SER A 14 1.91 -11.01 -1.41
C SER A 14 2.99 -9.92 -1.45
N ALA A 15 4.25 -10.29 -1.17
CA ALA A 15 5.39 -9.38 -1.30
C ALA A 15 5.48 -8.78 -2.72
N GLN A 16 5.12 -9.55 -3.75
CA GLN A 16 5.03 -9.05 -5.13
C GLN A 16 3.96 -7.97 -5.32
N THR A 17 2.82 -8.06 -4.61
CA THR A 17 1.79 -7.03 -4.65
C THR A 17 2.29 -5.74 -4.00
N VAL A 18 2.95 -5.84 -2.85
CA VAL A 18 3.57 -4.69 -2.17
C VAL A 18 4.63 -4.04 -3.07
N ASP A 19 5.50 -4.85 -3.69
CA ASP A 19 6.53 -4.35 -4.61
C ASP A 19 5.93 -3.59 -5.81
N ARG A 20 4.83 -4.08 -6.38
CA ARG A 20 4.12 -3.36 -7.45
C ARG A 20 3.55 -2.03 -6.98
N VAL A 21 2.99 -1.98 -5.78
CA VAL A 21 2.42 -0.75 -5.22
C VAL A 21 3.53 0.29 -4.96
N GLU A 22 4.68 -0.12 -4.42
CA GLU A 22 5.83 0.77 -4.24
C GLU A 22 6.40 1.30 -5.57
N LYS A 23 6.25 0.55 -6.66
CA LYS A 23 6.59 0.98 -8.02
C LYS A 23 5.53 1.88 -8.66
N GLY A 24 4.46 2.22 -7.95
CA GLY A 24 3.40 3.10 -8.45
C GLY A 24 2.39 2.43 -9.38
N HIS A 25 2.35 1.09 -9.44
CA HIS A 25 1.34 0.42 -10.26
C HIS A 25 -0.07 0.57 -9.67
N LEU A 26 -1.07 0.63 -10.57
CA LEU A 26 -2.48 0.63 -10.20
C LEU A 26 -2.82 -0.60 -9.34
N CYS A 27 -3.53 -0.36 -8.24
CA CYS A 27 -3.98 -1.39 -7.33
C CYS A 27 -5.42 -1.11 -6.87
N ARG A 28 -6.08 -2.14 -6.34
CA ARG A 28 -7.47 -2.03 -5.88
C ARG A 28 -7.54 -1.10 -4.67
N LEU A 29 -8.69 -0.43 -4.51
CA LEU A 29 -8.97 0.38 -3.33
C LEU A 29 -8.83 -0.41 -2.01
N ASP A 30 -9.19 -1.69 -2.02
CA ASP A 30 -9.00 -2.61 -0.90
C ASP A 30 -7.51 -2.78 -0.54
N THR A 31 -6.64 -2.95 -1.55
CA THR A 31 -5.18 -3.03 -1.37
C THR A 31 -4.64 -1.77 -0.71
N LYS A 32 -5.07 -0.60 -1.20
CA LYS A 32 -4.68 0.70 -0.61
C LYS A 32 -5.12 0.81 0.85
N ARG A 33 -6.37 0.43 1.14
CA ARG A 33 -6.92 0.45 2.51
C ARG A 33 -6.12 -0.46 3.44
N LYS A 34 -5.81 -1.69 3.02
CA LYS A 34 -4.99 -2.63 3.82
C LYS A 34 -3.60 -2.05 4.13
N ILE A 35 -2.95 -1.46 3.14
CA ILE A 35 -1.62 -0.86 3.29
C ILE A 35 -1.66 0.33 4.26
N LEU A 36 -2.63 1.25 4.13
CA LEU A 36 -2.79 2.39 5.04
C LEU A 36 -2.96 1.93 6.49
N LEU A 37 -3.88 0.98 6.72
CA LEU A 37 -4.12 0.44 8.06
C LEU A 37 -2.89 -0.27 8.64
N ALA A 38 -2.13 -1.00 7.83
CA ALA A 38 -0.90 -1.66 8.27
C ALA A 38 0.22 -0.67 8.64
N LEU A 39 0.18 0.54 8.06
CA LEU A 39 1.06 1.66 8.38
C LEU A 39 0.54 2.53 9.53
N GLY A 40 -0.66 2.25 10.06
CA GLY A 40 -1.30 3.05 11.11
C GLY A 40 -1.87 4.38 10.61
N LEU A 41 -2.17 4.46 9.31
CA LEU A 41 -2.68 5.65 8.64
C LEU A 41 -4.18 5.58 8.39
N GLY A 42 -4.79 6.77 8.27
CA GLY A 42 -6.19 6.93 7.95
C GLY A 42 -6.50 6.79 6.46
N LEU A 43 -7.78 6.86 6.11
CA LEU A 43 -8.19 6.89 4.70
C LEU A 43 -7.89 8.25 4.06
N GLU A 44 -7.84 9.32 4.86
CA GLU A 44 -7.45 10.66 4.41
C GLU A 44 -6.01 10.70 3.87
N ASP A 45 -5.12 9.88 4.42
CA ASP A 45 -3.71 9.81 4.02
C ASP A 45 -3.49 9.14 2.66
N ARG A 46 -4.54 8.57 2.04
CA ARG A 46 -4.43 7.85 0.77
C ARG A 46 -3.71 8.68 -0.29
N LYS A 47 -4.06 9.96 -0.44
CA LYS A 47 -3.48 10.84 -1.46
C LYS A 47 -2.01 11.16 -1.20
N ASN A 48 -1.56 11.07 0.05
CA ASN A 48 -0.18 11.32 0.45
C ASN A 48 0.70 10.06 0.28
N VAL A 49 0.10 8.87 0.37
CA VAL A 49 0.80 7.57 0.34
C VAL A 49 0.82 6.96 -1.05
N PHE A 50 -0.25 7.13 -1.83
CA PHE A 50 -0.34 6.62 -3.19
C PHE A 50 -0.36 7.78 -4.18
N ASN A 51 0.52 7.73 -5.18
CA ASN A 51 0.47 8.62 -6.34
C ASN A 51 -0.72 8.26 -7.23
N ASP A 52 -1.93 8.63 -6.79
CA ASP A 52 -3.16 8.53 -7.58
C ASP A 52 -3.22 9.54 -8.74
N GLU A 53 -2.23 10.44 -8.87
CA GLU A 53 -2.18 11.53 -9.85
C GLU A 53 -1.45 11.21 -11.16
N MET A 54 -1.56 9.96 -11.65
CA MET A 54 -1.13 9.68 -13.03
C MET A 54 -2.16 8.81 -13.74
N GLY A 55 -3.21 9.49 -14.19
CA GLY A 55 -4.15 9.08 -15.23
C GLY A 55 -4.37 10.25 -16.16
#